data_AF-A0A960E0M7-F1
#
_entry.id   AF-A0A960E0M7-F1
#
_cell.length_a   1.000
_cell.length_b   1.000
_cell.length_c   1.000
_cell.angle_alpha   90.00
_cell.angle_beta   90.00
_cell.angle_gamma   90.00
#
_symmetry.space_group_name_H-M   'P 1'
#
loop_
_entity.id
_entity.type
_entity.pdbx_description
1 polymer ?
#
loop_
_entity_poly.entity_id
_entity_poly.type
_entity_poly.pdbx_seq_one_letter_code
_entity_poly.pdbx_strand_id
1 'polypeptide(L)'
;MSARRVRRALGRALPPAIVAGSLWLLDRPRGAAVVGTIAVALAVLGTVAPATAERLDRGVAALARGAASGVSRVLAVLAWTFVLLPTWAIAQVWARVRPRARRGPYPSGWQVAAPGAGRHPDGSPSDARRTGSVDHAVVQRSPVPAILAILALTALLAAAMVVVGRRLGVDERLTSAEAGSTAGVPGEDGQAIEWNGLPVDDYAHEDEPWAKDWFSEMYQLRVERDFFLGHRLLDFEGRYLNVVDGKRVSYTPDDPELTVWFFGGSTMFGLGQRDEHTLPSVVAKAAEANGIRIRPVNFGVSGYVNWQSLEQFEQALSAGVEPPDLAVFYDGVNEWGMTEDRLALGDARLGSVSRFPADDVERSWIQDSPDNVGPVEWPEVGELAVAMSAEQYRRGCAVIAALAESYGVPIDFAWQPSPFAKKPHPADEGLWERLDFDVDWLPDSTERYTSILSRSGVEAIDLTMALDEVDAPVYFDGAHTNELGAQVIGEALYEQLRPQLEQLAR
;
A
#
# COMPACT_ATOMS: atom_id res chain seq x y z
N MET A 1 -2.02 55.66 42.18
CA MET A 1 -2.02 54.18 42.23
C MET A 1 -0.61 53.70 41.86
N SER A 2 0.07 52.84 42.63
CA SER A 2 1.47 52.48 42.31
C SER A 2 1.54 51.58 41.07
N ALA A 3 2.53 51.78 40.19
CA ALA A 3 2.72 50.98 38.97
C ALA A 3 2.75 49.46 39.22
N ARG A 4 3.20 49.06 40.42
CA ARG A 4 3.23 47.67 40.88
C ARG A 4 1.83 47.07 41.10
N ARG A 5 0.83 47.88 41.50
CA ARG A 5 -0.57 47.43 41.67
C ARG A 5 -1.24 47.18 40.33
N VAL A 6 -1.03 48.08 39.36
CA VAL A 6 -1.54 47.94 37.98
C VAL A 6 -0.97 46.68 37.33
N ARG A 7 0.35 46.47 37.41
CA ARG A 7 1.01 45.31 36.82
C ARG A 7 0.49 43.97 37.36
N ARG A 8 0.22 43.89 38.67
CA ARG A 8 -0.36 42.67 39.28
C ARG A 8 -1.82 42.45 38.90
N ALA A 9 -2.61 43.51 38.76
CA ALA A 9 -4.00 43.39 38.31
C ALA A 9 -4.07 42.92 36.84
N LEU A 10 -3.24 43.48 35.97
CA LEU A 10 -3.12 43.05 34.57
C LEU A 10 -2.65 41.59 34.44
N GLY A 11 -1.67 41.17 35.25
CA GLY A 11 -1.22 39.78 35.25
C GLY A 11 -2.29 38.75 35.61
N ARG A 12 -3.31 39.13 36.41
CA ARG A 12 -4.44 38.25 36.76
C ARG A 12 -5.50 38.16 35.66
N ALA A 13 -5.71 39.26 34.95
CA ALA A 13 -6.73 39.36 33.90
C ALA A 13 -6.25 38.83 32.54
N LEU A 14 -4.93 38.75 32.32
CA LEU A 14 -4.36 38.39 31.04
C LEU A 14 -4.71 36.95 30.58
N PRO A 15 -4.58 35.88 31.41
CA PRO A 15 -4.93 34.53 30.96
C PRO A 15 -6.40 34.36 30.52
N PRO A 16 -7.42 34.80 31.30
CA PRO A 16 -8.80 34.72 30.82
C PRO A 16 -9.06 35.65 29.63
N ALA A 17 -8.38 36.79 29.50
CA ALA A 17 -8.49 37.63 28.31
C ALA A 17 -7.98 36.93 27.04
N ILE A 18 -6.87 36.17 27.14
CA ILE A 18 -6.38 35.34 26.02
C ILE A 18 -7.41 34.27 25.66
N VAL A 19 -7.95 33.55 26.64
CA VAL A 19 -8.98 32.53 26.41
C VAL A 19 -10.24 33.12 25.78
N ALA A 20 -10.68 34.31 26.22
CA ALA A 20 -11.80 35.00 25.59
C ALA A 20 -11.52 35.36 24.12
N GLY A 21 -10.29 35.78 23.81
CA GLY A 21 -9.84 36.04 22.44
C GLY A 21 -9.80 34.77 21.58
N SER A 22 -9.30 33.66 22.11
CA SER A 22 -9.31 32.36 21.41
C SER A 22 -10.73 31.86 21.16
N LEU A 23 -11.64 32.00 22.12
CA LEU A 23 -13.06 31.63 21.95
C LEU A 23 -13.76 32.51 20.91
N TRP A 24 -13.36 33.77 20.78
CA TRP A 24 -13.87 34.65 19.74
C TRP A 24 -13.39 34.22 18.34
N LEU A 25 -12.11 33.84 18.21
CA LEU A 25 -11.54 33.34 16.94
C LEU A 25 -12.12 31.99 16.50
N LEU A 26 -12.62 31.19 17.43
CA LEU A 26 -13.29 29.91 17.18
C LEU A 26 -14.82 30.03 17.03
N ASP A 27 -15.32 31.25 16.80
CA ASP A 27 -16.74 31.57 16.59
C ASP A 27 -17.67 31.15 17.74
N ARG A 28 -17.21 31.31 19.00
CA ARG A 28 -17.97 31.05 20.24
C ARG A 28 -18.25 32.35 21.03
N PRO A 29 -19.12 33.26 20.52
CA PRO A 29 -19.26 34.63 21.04
C PRO A 29 -19.83 34.68 22.47
N ARG A 30 -20.74 33.77 22.83
CA ARG A 30 -21.30 33.71 24.20
C ARG A 30 -20.25 33.31 25.24
N GLY A 31 -19.37 32.37 24.89
CA GLY A 31 -18.26 31.94 25.74
C GLY A 31 -17.24 33.05 25.91
N ALA A 32 -16.87 33.71 24.80
CA ALA A 32 -15.98 34.87 24.81
C ALA A 32 -16.50 36.01 25.71
N ALA A 33 -17.79 36.33 25.65
CA ALA A 33 -18.40 37.39 26.47
C ALA A 33 -18.35 37.08 27.98
N VAL A 34 -18.66 35.83 28.38
CA VAL A 34 -18.62 35.41 29.78
C VAL A 34 -17.19 35.45 30.32
N VAL A 35 -16.23 34.89 29.60
CA VAL A 35 -14.82 34.84 30.03
C VAL A 35 -14.20 36.24 30.02
N GLY A 36 -14.53 37.08 29.03
CA GLY A 36 -14.10 38.47 28.97
C GLY A 36 -14.61 39.29 30.17
N THR A 37 -15.86 39.08 30.58
CA THR A 37 -16.43 39.73 31.77
C THR A 37 -15.68 39.35 33.05
N ILE A 38 -15.30 38.07 33.19
CA ILE A 38 -14.49 37.58 34.31
C ILE A 38 -13.11 38.22 34.31
N ALA A 39 -12.46 38.37 33.14
CA ALA A 39 -11.17 39.04 33.02
C ALA A 39 -11.23 40.50 33.51
N VAL A 40 -12.26 41.24 33.11
CA VAL A 40 -12.50 42.63 33.56
C VAL A 40 -12.76 42.67 35.07
N ALA A 41 -13.61 41.78 35.59
CA ALA A 41 -13.91 41.71 37.02
C ALA A 41 -12.66 41.43 37.87
N LEU A 42 -11.76 40.56 37.40
CA LEU A 42 -10.49 40.27 38.07
C LEU A 42 -9.50 41.45 38.00
N ALA A 43 -9.48 42.18 36.88
CA ALA A 43 -8.69 43.41 36.76
C ALA A 43 -9.17 44.47 37.77
N VAL A 44 -10.49 44.68 37.86
CA VAL A 44 -11.12 45.63 38.79
C VAL A 44 -10.92 45.19 40.24
N LEU A 45 -11.09 43.91 40.56
CA LEU A 45 -10.85 43.38 41.90
C LEU A 45 -9.38 43.58 42.32
N GLY A 46 -8.44 43.37 41.39
CA GLY A 46 -7.02 43.57 41.60
C GLY A 46 -6.62 45.04 41.86
N THR A 47 -7.38 46.00 41.33
CA THR A 47 -7.12 47.44 41.53
C THR A 47 -7.85 48.01 42.76
N VAL A 48 -9.10 47.62 42.99
CA VAL A 48 -9.98 48.16 44.04
C VAL A 48 -9.78 47.47 45.39
N ALA A 49 -9.59 46.15 45.41
CA ALA A 49 -9.50 45.35 46.64
C ALA A 49 -8.31 44.37 46.61
N PRO A 50 -7.06 44.88 46.63
CA PRO A 50 -5.86 44.06 46.40
C PRO A 50 -5.65 42.96 47.46
N ALA A 51 -6.05 43.19 48.71
CA ALA A 51 -5.95 42.19 49.78
C ALA A 51 -6.89 40.99 49.53
N THR A 52 -8.07 41.24 48.94
CA THR A 52 -9.03 40.20 48.56
C THR A 52 -8.53 39.42 47.35
N ALA A 53 -7.98 40.12 46.35
CA ALA A 53 -7.36 39.48 45.19
C ALA A 53 -6.19 38.55 45.59
N GLU A 54 -5.33 38.96 46.52
CA GLU A 54 -4.23 38.11 47.01
C GLU A 54 -4.69 36.90 47.85
N ARG A 55 -5.89 36.94 48.44
CA ARG A 55 -6.48 35.75 49.09
C ARG A 55 -7.03 34.79 48.04
N LEU A 56 -7.69 35.31 47.00
CA LEU A 56 -8.18 34.53 45.87
C LEU A 56 -7.03 33.82 45.14
N ASP A 57 -5.95 34.54 44.82
CA ASP A 57 -4.76 33.96 44.16
C ASP A 57 -4.17 32.79 44.96
N ARG A 58 -4.09 32.94 46.30
CA ARG A 58 -3.58 31.89 47.18
C ARG A 58 -4.50 30.67 47.20
N GLY A 59 -5.82 30.89 47.20
CA GLY A 59 -6.82 29.81 47.10
C GLY A 59 -6.74 29.06 45.78
N VAL A 60 -6.70 29.78 44.66
CA VAL A 60 -6.57 29.20 43.31
C VAL A 60 -5.25 28.44 43.16
N ALA A 61 -4.13 29.01 43.63
CA ALA A 61 -2.84 28.34 43.56
C ALA A 61 -2.77 27.08 44.45
N ALA A 62 -3.47 27.06 45.58
CA ALA A 62 -3.57 25.87 46.43
C ALA A 62 -4.40 24.77 45.76
N LEU A 63 -5.53 25.12 45.13
CA LEU A 63 -6.36 24.20 44.36
C LEU A 63 -5.62 23.66 43.14
N ALA A 64 -4.92 24.51 42.38
CA ALA A 64 -4.16 24.11 41.21
C ALA A 64 -3.02 23.14 41.57
N ARG A 65 -2.28 23.41 42.66
CA ARG A 65 -1.25 22.48 43.16
C ARG A 65 -1.85 21.16 43.62
N GLY A 66 -3.01 21.19 44.30
CA GLY A 66 -3.75 19.99 44.69
C GLY A 66 -4.15 19.14 43.48
N ALA A 67 -4.80 19.75 42.49
CA ALA A 67 -5.24 19.09 41.27
C ALA A 67 -4.08 18.53 40.45
N ALA A 68 -3.01 19.32 40.24
CA ALA A 68 -1.82 18.88 39.52
C ALA A 68 -1.14 17.69 40.21
N SER A 69 -1.07 17.69 41.55
CA SER A 69 -0.52 16.55 42.31
C SER A 69 -1.40 15.29 42.19
N GLY A 70 -2.72 15.47 42.15
CA GLY A 70 -3.67 14.36 41.97
C GLY A 70 -3.54 13.74 40.59
N VAL A 71 -3.58 14.57 39.53
CA VAL A 71 -3.43 14.12 38.14
C VAL A 71 -2.08 13.46 37.92
N SER A 72 -1.00 14.07 38.41
CA SER A 72 0.35 13.49 38.27
C SER A 72 0.48 12.13 38.96
N ARG A 73 -0.13 11.94 40.14
CA ARG A 73 -0.13 10.63 40.83
C ARG A 73 -0.94 9.60 40.06
N VAL A 74 -2.10 9.97 39.52
CA VAL A 74 -2.92 9.06 38.71
C VAL A 74 -2.16 8.66 37.45
N LEU A 75 -1.60 9.62 36.71
CA LEU A 75 -0.80 9.33 35.52
C LEU A 75 0.44 8.49 35.84
N ALA A 76 1.12 8.74 36.96
CA ALA A 76 2.24 7.93 37.40
C ALA A 76 1.83 6.48 37.71
N VAL A 77 0.69 6.27 38.39
CA VAL A 77 0.16 4.93 38.66
C VAL A 77 -0.22 4.22 37.36
N LEU A 78 -0.87 4.92 36.42
CA LEU A 78 -1.21 4.37 35.11
C LEU A 78 0.04 4.00 34.32
N ALA A 79 1.04 4.88 34.23
CA ALA A 79 2.30 4.61 33.54
C ALA A 79 3.05 3.42 34.15
N TRP A 80 3.09 3.33 35.49
CA TRP A 80 3.69 2.18 36.16
C TRP A 80 2.95 0.88 35.87
N THR A 81 1.62 0.90 35.88
CA THR A 81 0.79 -0.29 35.74
C THR A 81 0.72 -0.80 34.31
N PHE A 82 0.60 0.10 33.32
CA PHE A 82 0.35 -0.26 31.93
C PHE A 82 1.60 -0.27 31.05
N VAL A 83 2.65 0.46 31.43
CA VAL A 83 3.85 0.58 30.60
C VAL A 83 5.04 -0.04 31.30
N LEU A 84 5.39 0.45 32.50
CA LEU A 84 6.66 0.07 33.12
C LEU A 84 6.67 -1.36 33.67
N LEU A 85 5.62 -1.79 34.39
CA LEU A 85 5.54 -3.14 34.94
C LEU A 85 5.46 -4.23 33.86
N PRO A 86 4.61 -4.11 32.81
CA PRO A 86 4.56 -5.08 31.73
C PRO A 86 5.88 -5.14 30.96
N THR A 87 6.46 -3.99 30.61
CA THR A 87 7.74 -3.94 29.89
C THR A 87 8.87 -4.55 30.72
N TRP A 88 8.92 -4.26 32.03
CA TRP A 88 9.88 -4.88 32.94
C TRP A 88 9.68 -6.40 33.05
N ALA A 89 8.44 -6.87 33.17
CA ALA A 89 8.12 -8.30 33.24
C ALA A 89 8.51 -9.03 31.95
N ILE A 90 8.18 -8.47 30.79
CA ILE A 90 8.58 -8.99 29.47
C ILE A 90 10.10 -9.04 29.36
N ALA A 91 10.80 -7.96 29.75
CA ALA A 91 12.26 -7.91 29.71
C ALA A 91 12.91 -8.99 30.60
N GLN A 92 12.32 -9.29 31.77
CA GLN A 92 12.82 -10.34 32.67
C GLN A 92 12.55 -11.75 32.12
N VAL A 93 11.42 -11.97 31.44
CA VAL A 93 11.13 -13.24 30.76
C VAL A 93 12.09 -13.42 29.58
N TRP A 94 12.27 -12.40 28.75
CA TRP A 94 13.21 -12.41 27.64
C TRP A 94 14.66 -12.62 28.08
N ALA A 95 15.09 -12.02 29.19
CA ALA A 95 16.42 -12.24 29.74
C ALA A 95 16.67 -13.69 30.20
N ARG A 96 15.63 -14.43 30.57
CA ARG A 96 15.72 -15.84 30.99
C ARG A 96 15.56 -16.84 29.83
N VAL A 97 14.88 -16.44 28.75
CA VAL A 97 14.65 -17.27 27.56
C VAL A 97 15.74 -17.06 26.49
N ARG A 98 16.50 -15.95 26.55
CA ARG A 98 17.69 -15.78 25.71
C ARG A 98 18.71 -16.89 25.99
N PRO A 99 19.15 -17.67 24.98
CA PRO A 99 20.38 -18.43 25.11
C PRO A 99 21.49 -17.44 25.45
N ARG A 100 22.40 -17.79 26.36
CA ARG A 100 23.59 -16.97 26.61
C ARG A 100 24.41 -16.88 25.32
N ALA A 101 24.14 -15.88 24.50
CA ALA A 101 24.94 -15.54 23.34
C ALA A 101 26.28 -14.99 23.86
N ARG A 102 27.36 -15.73 23.61
CA ARG A 102 28.71 -15.16 23.68
C ARG A 102 28.74 -13.97 22.72
N ARG A 103 29.07 -12.78 23.23
CA ARG A 103 29.35 -11.59 22.41
C ARG A 103 30.58 -11.88 21.54
N GLY A 104 30.34 -12.26 20.30
CA GLY A 104 31.26 -12.16 19.17
C GLY A 104 30.57 -11.37 18.04
N PRO A 105 31.33 -10.77 17.10
CA PRO A 105 30.74 -9.92 16.07
C PRO A 105 29.88 -10.78 15.14
N TYR A 106 28.60 -10.41 15.05
CA TYR A 106 27.52 -10.89 14.17
C TYR A 106 27.79 -12.18 13.37
N PRO A 107 27.11 -13.31 13.67
CA PRO A 107 27.14 -14.43 12.76
C PRO A 107 26.15 -14.15 11.61
N SER A 108 26.68 -14.05 10.40
CA SER A 108 25.90 -14.50 9.24
C SER A 108 25.48 -15.95 9.51
N GLY A 109 24.30 -16.38 9.06
CA GLY A 109 23.86 -17.77 9.17
C GLY A 109 24.72 -18.78 8.38
N TRP A 110 25.83 -18.33 7.81
CA TRP A 110 26.78 -19.13 7.05
C TRP A 110 27.87 -19.65 7.98
N GLN A 111 27.85 -20.96 8.23
CA GLN A 111 29.04 -21.66 8.73
C GLN A 111 29.74 -22.35 7.57
N VAL A 112 31.06 -22.32 7.58
CA VAL A 112 31.89 -23.11 6.64
C VAL A 112 31.74 -24.57 7.02
N ALA A 113 31.19 -25.40 6.12
CA ALA A 113 31.14 -26.83 6.32
C ALA A 113 32.56 -27.39 6.53
N ALA A 114 32.72 -28.32 7.47
CA ALA A 114 34.01 -28.96 7.70
C ALA A 114 34.51 -29.65 6.40
N PRO A 115 35.80 -29.59 6.07
CA PRO A 115 36.33 -30.20 4.85
C PRO A 115 35.93 -31.68 4.75
N GLY A 116 35.19 -32.04 3.70
CA GLY A 116 34.77 -33.41 3.41
C GLY A 116 33.36 -33.82 3.87
N ALA A 117 32.55 -32.91 4.42
CA ALA A 117 31.20 -33.23 4.90
C ALA A 117 30.14 -33.30 3.78
N GLY A 118 30.33 -32.57 2.67
CA GLY A 118 29.39 -32.59 1.54
C GLY A 118 29.85 -33.55 0.44
N ARG A 119 28.89 -34.32 -0.10
CA ARG A 119 29.07 -35.10 -1.33
C ARG A 119 28.03 -34.67 -2.35
N HIS A 120 28.43 -34.62 -3.62
CA HIS A 120 27.49 -34.52 -4.73
C HIS A 120 26.63 -35.80 -4.81
N PRO A 121 25.47 -35.79 -5.50
CA PRO A 121 24.63 -36.97 -5.70
C PRO A 121 25.37 -38.17 -6.35
N ASP A 122 26.44 -37.90 -7.09
CA ASP A 122 27.34 -38.90 -7.68
C ASP A 122 28.40 -39.46 -6.72
N GLY A 123 28.40 -39.00 -5.46
CA GLY A 123 29.30 -39.45 -4.39
C GLY A 123 30.67 -38.74 -4.36
N SER A 124 30.95 -37.81 -5.27
CA SER A 124 32.19 -37.04 -5.29
C SER A 124 32.24 -35.98 -4.15
N PRO A 125 33.43 -35.63 -3.61
CA PRO A 125 33.53 -34.65 -2.53
C PRO A 125 33.20 -33.23 -3.03
N SER A 126 32.29 -32.52 -2.35
CA SER A 126 31.98 -31.12 -2.68
C SER A 126 33.02 -30.18 -2.06
N ASP A 127 33.49 -29.17 -2.81
CA ASP A 127 34.41 -28.14 -2.29
C ASP A 127 33.75 -27.33 -1.17
N ALA A 128 34.41 -27.28 -0.01
CA ALA A 128 33.88 -26.73 1.26
C ALA A 128 33.61 -25.22 1.24
N ARG A 129 33.87 -24.53 0.12
CA ARG A 129 33.67 -23.09 -0.04
C ARG A 129 32.29 -22.69 -0.57
N ARG A 130 31.39 -23.64 -0.87
CA ARG A 130 30.12 -23.33 -1.57
C ARG A 130 28.89 -24.09 -1.07
N THR A 131 28.78 -24.39 0.23
CA THR A 131 27.50 -24.89 0.78
C THR A 131 27.22 -24.31 2.16
N GLY A 132 26.07 -23.65 2.29
CA GLY A 132 25.46 -23.32 3.57
C GLY A 132 24.51 -24.45 3.92
N SER A 133 24.64 -25.01 5.12
CA SER A 133 23.64 -25.92 5.68
C SER A 133 22.80 -25.19 6.70
N VAL A 134 21.49 -25.35 6.64
CA VAL A 134 20.57 -24.93 7.71
C VAL A 134 20.50 -26.09 8.70
N ASP A 135 20.90 -25.88 9.94
CA ASP A 135 20.83 -26.93 10.96
C ASP A 135 19.41 -27.02 11.55
N HIS A 136 18.93 -28.25 11.77
CA HIS A 136 17.61 -28.52 12.32
C HIS A 136 17.59 -28.53 13.86
N ALA A 137 16.46 -28.05 14.39
CA ALA A 137 15.87 -28.35 15.69
C ALA A 137 16.67 -27.97 16.97
N VAL A 138 16.53 -26.71 17.38
CA VAL A 138 16.64 -26.36 18.81
C VAL A 138 15.33 -26.73 19.50
N VAL A 139 15.39 -27.62 20.49
CA VAL A 139 14.27 -27.94 21.38
C VAL A 139 13.83 -26.68 22.11
N GLN A 140 12.84 -25.98 21.57
CA GLN A 140 12.15 -24.89 22.26
C GLN A 140 11.31 -25.48 23.40
N ARG A 141 11.65 -25.13 24.65
CA ARG A 141 10.67 -25.24 25.72
C ARG A 141 9.58 -24.20 25.45
N SER A 142 8.37 -24.69 25.23
CA SER A 142 7.22 -23.87 24.85
C SER A 142 7.01 -22.70 25.84
N PRO A 143 7.00 -21.43 25.37
CA PRO A 143 6.76 -20.26 26.21
C PRO A 143 5.27 -20.11 26.59
N VAL A 144 4.42 -21.01 26.12
CA VAL A 144 2.95 -20.99 26.29
C VAL A 144 2.50 -20.76 27.73
N PRO A 145 3.02 -21.42 28.79
CA PRO A 145 2.52 -21.15 30.14
C PRO A 145 2.86 -19.75 30.66
N ALA A 146 3.97 -19.16 30.21
CA ALA A 146 4.34 -17.78 30.57
C ALA A 146 3.51 -16.75 29.81
N ILE A 147 3.24 -16.99 28.53
CA ILE A 147 2.37 -16.14 27.70
C ILE A 147 0.93 -16.18 28.23
N LEU A 148 0.42 -17.37 28.58
CA LEU A 148 -0.91 -17.53 29.16
C LEU A 148 -1.05 -16.82 30.51
N ALA A 149 -0.01 -16.83 31.35
CA ALA A 149 -0.02 -16.11 32.62
C ALA A 149 -0.06 -14.58 32.43
N ILE A 150 0.67 -14.05 31.44
CA ILE A 150 0.66 -12.62 31.09
C ILE A 150 -0.71 -12.23 30.52
N LEU A 151 -1.25 -13.01 29.58
CA LEU A 151 -2.59 -12.77 29.02
C LEU A 151 -3.67 -12.81 30.09
N ALA A 152 -3.61 -13.77 31.01
CA ALA A 152 -4.56 -13.86 32.12
C ALA A 152 -4.48 -12.64 33.04
N LEU A 153 -3.27 -12.15 33.38
CA LEU A 153 -3.10 -10.98 34.23
C LEU A 153 -3.58 -9.70 33.55
N THR A 154 -3.30 -9.54 32.25
CA THR A 154 -3.76 -8.39 31.45
C THR A 154 -5.28 -8.40 31.29
N ALA A 155 -5.89 -9.57 31.05
CA ALA A 155 -7.34 -9.72 30.98
C ALA A 155 -8.01 -9.40 32.32
N LEU A 156 -7.40 -9.81 33.45
CA LEU A 156 -7.93 -9.51 34.80
C LEU A 156 -7.88 -8.01 35.11
N LEU A 157 -6.80 -7.33 34.70
CA LEU A 157 -6.65 -5.88 34.85
C LEU A 157 -7.62 -5.10 33.95
N ALA A 158 -7.79 -5.55 32.70
CA ALA A 158 -8.76 -4.96 31.77
C ALA A 158 -10.20 -5.13 32.29
N ALA A 159 -10.56 -6.31 32.79
CA ALA A 159 -11.87 -6.57 33.37
C ALA A 159 -12.13 -5.70 34.61
N ALA A 160 -11.14 -5.54 35.49
CA ALA A 160 -11.24 -4.63 36.63
C ALA A 160 -11.46 -3.17 36.18
N MET A 161 -10.82 -2.75 35.08
CA MET A 161 -10.98 -1.43 34.50
C MET A 161 -12.37 -1.21 33.88
N VAL A 162 -12.94 -2.20 33.19
CA VAL A 162 -14.31 -2.13 32.66
C VAL A 162 -15.32 -2.00 33.81
N VAL A 163 -15.12 -2.71 34.92
CA VAL A 163 -15.97 -2.59 36.12
C VAL A 163 -15.88 -1.19 36.74
N VAL A 164 -14.68 -0.59 36.79
CA VAL A 164 -14.47 0.78 37.28
C VAL A 164 -15.06 1.82 36.32
N GLY A 165 -14.86 1.66 35.00
CA GLY A 165 -15.40 2.53 33.96
C GLY A 165 -16.94 2.54 33.94
N ARG A 166 -17.57 1.38 34.12
CA ARG A 166 -19.02 1.24 34.30
C ARG A 166 -19.55 1.94 35.54
N ARG A 167 -18.81 1.88 36.66
CA ARG A 167 -19.19 2.62 37.88
C ARG A 167 -19.00 4.13 37.78
N LEU A 168 -18.19 4.60 36.83
CA LEU A 168 -17.94 6.01 36.57
C LEU A 168 -18.74 6.57 35.38
N GLY A 169 -19.56 5.74 34.71
CA GLY A 169 -20.46 6.16 33.63
C GLY A 169 -19.77 6.51 32.30
N VAL A 170 -18.66 5.84 31.97
CA VAL A 170 -17.81 6.14 30.79
C VAL A 170 -18.23 5.38 29.52
N ASP A 171 -19.33 4.62 29.55
CA ASP A 171 -19.61 3.51 28.63
C ASP A 171 -20.03 3.86 27.18
N GLU A 172 -19.81 5.08 26.66
CA GLU A 172 -20.38 5.46 25.33
C GLU A 172 -19.43 6.10 24.31
N ARG A 173 -18.11 6.19 24.54
CA ARG A 173 -17.24 6.96 23.62
C ARG A 173 -15.88 6.36 23.23
N LEU A 174 -15.60 5.10 23.53
CA LEU A 174 -14.25 4.54 23.34
C LEU A 174 -14.17 3.28 22.46
N THR A 175 -15.25 2.88 21.78
CA THR A 175 -15.23 1.71 20.88
C THR A 175 -14.90 2.01 19.42
N SER A 176 -14.58 3.26 19.05
CA SER A 176 -14.37 3.65 17.64
C SER A 176 -13.00 4.25 17.31
N ALA A 177 -11.99 4.04 18.14
CA ALA A 177 -10.64 4.51 17.82
C ALA A 177 -9.60 3.51 18.32
N GLU A 178 -9.17 2.60 17.44
CA GLU A 178 -7.80 2.07 17.30
C GLU A 178 -7.80 0.80 16.42
N ALA A 179 -7.76 1.00 15.10
CA ALA A 179 -7.17 0.06 14.14
C ALA A 179 -6.36 0.90 13.14
N GLY A 180 -5.07 0.60 13.06
CA GLY A 180 -4.10 1.32 12.24
C GLY A 180 -4.24 1.05 10.75
N SER A 181 -3.63 1.96 9.99
CA SER A 181 -3.26 1.89 8.56
C SER A 181 -3.60 0.59 7.82
N THR A 182 -4.78 0.56 7.22
CA THR A 182 -5.10 -0.10 5.96
C THR A 182 -6.18 0.76 5.31
N ALA A 183 -6.20 0.81 3.97
CA ALA A 183 -7.24 1.46 3.18
C ALA A 183 -8.61 1.32 3.88
N GLY A 184 -9.25 2.46 4.11
CA GLY A 184 -10.52 2.50 4.81
C GLY A 184 -11.49 1.53 4.15
N VAL A 185 -12.20 0.76 4.96
CA VAL A 185 -13.45 0.12 4.53
C VAL A 185 -14.53 1.21 4.57
N PRO A 186 -15.18 1.58 3.46
CA PRO A 186 -16.46 2.30 3.48
C PRO A 186 -17.57 1.32 3.10
N GLY A 187 -18.71 1.19 3.76
CA GLY A 187 -19.23 1.77 4.98
C GLY A 187 -20.57 1.08 5.25
N GLU A 188 -20.76 0.54 6.45
CA GLU A 188 -22.11 0.50 7.00
C GLU A 188 -22.50 1.99 7.18
N ASP A 189 -23.59 2.43 6.55
CA ASP A 189 -24.18 3.79 6.60
C ASP A 189 -23.88 4.76 5.44
N GLY A 190 -24.02 4.33 4.19
CA GLY A 190 -24.32 5.23 3.06
C GLY A 190 -23.21 6.21 2.64
N GLN A 191 -21.95 5.94 3.01
CA GLN A 191 -20.79 6.64 2.45
C GLN A 191 -20.47 6.12 1.04
N ALA A 192 -20.03 7.01 0.14
CA ALA A 192 -19.58 6.64 -1.19
C ALA A 192 -18.34 5.72 -1.09
N ILE A 193 -18.28 4.70 -1.93
CA ILE A 193 -17.08 3.87 -2.04
C ILE A 193 -16.11 4.63 -2.94
N GLU A 194 -14.88 4.80 -2.48
CA GLU A 194 -13.86 5.56 -3.18
C GLU A 194 -12.63 4.70 -3.41
N TRP A 195 -12.03 4.75 -4.60
CA TRP A 195 -10.73 4.16 -4.93
C TRP A 195 -9.73 5.28 -5.18
N ASN A 196 -8.57 5.25 -4.52
CA ASN A 196 -7.59 6.34 -4.57
C ASN A 196 -8.18 7.74 -4.25
N GLY A 197 -9.22 7.80 -3.40
CA GLY A 197 -9.91 9.05 -3.05
C GLY A 197 -10.91 9.54 -4.11
N LEU A 198 -11.22 8.71 -5.12
CA LEU A 198 -12.17 9.01 -6.19
C LEU A 198 -13.41 8.10 -6.07
N PRO A 199 -14.65 8.63 -6.15
CA PRO A 199 -15.86 7.82 -6.12
C PRO A 199 -15.88 6.77 -7.24
N VAL A 200 -16.13 5.50 -6.91
CA VAL A 200 -16.00 4.38 -7.86
C VAL A 200 -17.22 4.15 -8.76
N ASP A 201 -18.34 4.78 -8.43
CA ASP A 201 -19.64 4.59 -9.09
C ASP A 201 -20.09 5.81 -9.91
N ASP A 202 -19.14 6.70 -10.18
CA ASP A 202 -19.35 7.95 -10.89
C ASP A 202 -18.48 7.98 -12.15
N TYR A 203 -18.80 8.86 -13.08
CA TYR A 203 -18.07 9.05 -14.33
C TYR A 203 -18.01 7.75 -15.17
N ALA A 204 -16.86 7.10 -15.33
CA ALA A 204 -16.72 5.91 -16.17
C ALA A 204 -17.53 4.67 -15.70
N HIS A 205 -18.00 4.66 -14.46
CA HIS A 205 -18.85 3.60 -13.91
C HIS A 205 -20.29 4.06 -13.60
N GLU A 206 -20.71 5.25 -14.07
CA GLU A 206 -22.00 5.87 -13.70
C GLU A 206 -23.21 4.98 -14.03
N ASP A 207 -23.14 4.24 -15.13
CA ASP A 207 -24.19 3.35 -15.61
C ASP A 207 -23.98 1.87 -15.22
N GLU A 208 -23.02 1.60 -14.34
CA GLU A 208 -22.63 0.26 -13.94
C GLU A 208 -23.03 -0.02 -12.48
N PRO A 209 -24.29 -0.44 -12.22
CA PRO A 209 -24.82 -0.57 -10.85
C PRO A 209 -24.09 -1.63 -10.00
N TRP A 210 -23.29 -2.49 -10.64
CA TRP A 210 -22.47 -3.50 -9.98
C TRP A 210 -21.12 -2.97 -9.49
N ALA A 211 -20.67 -1.78 -9.93
CA ALA A 211 -19.33 -1.26 -9.63
C ALA A 211 -19.08 -1.13 -8.12
N LYS A 212 -20.04 -0.57 -7.37
CA LYS A 212 -19.95 -0.48 -5.90
C LYS A 212 -19.69 -1.82 -5.22
N ASP A 213 -20.44 -2.83 -5.63
CA ASP A 213 -20.34 -4.18 -5.06
C ASP A 213 -18.98 -4.80 -5.45
N TRP A 214 -18.53 -4.61 -6.69
CA TRP A 214 -17.21 -5.06 -7.15
C TRP A 214 -16.07 -4.43 -6.34
N PHE A 215 -16.10 -3.10 -6.12
CA PHE A 215 -15.07 -2.43 -5.32
C PHE A 215 -15.16 -2.83 -3.83
N SER A 216 -16.36 -3.09 -3.32
CA SER A 216 -16.53 -3.66 -1.97
C SER A 216 -15.89 -5.04 -1.84
N GLU A 217 -15.99 -5.88 -2.87
CA GLU A 217 -15.30 -7.17 -2.95
C GLU A 217 -13.78 -6.99 -3.04
N MET A 218 -13.31 -6.04 -3.84
CA MET A 218 -11.88 -5.71 -3.96
C MET A 218 -11.26 -5.29 -2.63
N TYR A 219 -11.97 -4.53 -1.79
CA TYR A 219 -11.50 -4.18 -0.44
C TYR A 219 -11.41 -5.37 0.53
N GLN A 220 -12.13 -6.46 0.25
CA GLN A 220 -12.11 -7.68 1.06
C GLN A 220 -11.06 -8.67 0.59
N LEU A 221 -10.53 -8.50 -0.63
CA LEU A 221 -9.49 -9.33 -1.20
C LEU A 221 -8.26 -9.30 -0.29
N ARG A 222 -7.78 -10.48 0.09
CA ARG A 222 -6.63 -10.61 0.97
C ARG A 222 -5.37 -10.95 0.18
N VAL A 223 -4.26 -10.46 0.70
CA VAL A 223 -2.94 -10.79 0.19
C VAL A 223 -2.08 -11.37 1.31
N GLU A 224 -1.19 -12.28 0.97
CA GLU A 224 -0.13 -12.74 1.86
C GLU A 224 1.20 -12.09 1.47
N ARG A 225 2.11 -11.93 2.44
CA ARG A 225 3.44 -11.36 2.18
C ARG A 225 4.31 -12.39 1.46
N ASP A 226 4.97 -11.95 0.39
CA ASP A 226 5.98 -12.72 -0.33
C ASP A 226 7.31 -11.96 -0.30
N PHE A 227 8.42 -12.65 -0.07
CA PHE A 227 9.72 -11.99 0.06
C PHE A 227 10.26 -11.45 -1.28
N PHE A 228 9.93 -12.09 -2.39
CA PHE A 228 10.38 -11.73 -3.72
C PHE A 228 9.35 -10.81 -4.38
N LEU A 229 8.12 -11.31 -4.49
CA LEU A 229 7.02 -10.59 -5.14
C LEU A 229 6.41 -9.49 -4.26
N GLY A 230 6.82 -9.35 -3.01
CA GLY A 230 6.23 -8.41 -2.04
C GLY A 230 4.93 -8.93 -1.44
N HIS A 231 3.99 -9.36 -2.27
CA HIS A 231 2.75 -9.98 -1.84
C HIS A 231 2.22 -10.98 -2.87
N ARG A 232 1.25 -11.81 -2.49
CA ARG A 232 0.50 -12.72 -3.37
C ARG A 232 -0.98 -12.65 -3.05
N LEU A 233 -1.82 -12.88 -4.05
CA LEU A 233 -3.26 -12.99 -3.85
C LEU A 233 -3.60 -14.27 -3.08
N LEU A 234 -4.49 -14.16 -2.10
CA LEU A 234 -5.17 -15.32 -1.52
C LEU A 234 -6.46 -15.58 -2.28
N ASP A 235 -6.93 -16.83 -2.25
CA ASP A 235 -8.20 -17.21 -2.83
C ASP A 235 -9.36 -16.40 -2.25
N PHE A 236 -10.27 -16.02 -3.12
CA PHE A 236 -11.40 -15.17 -2.80
C PHE A 236 -12.58 -15.53 -3.71
N GLU A 237 -13.74 -15.70 -3.10
CA GLU A 237 -14.99 -15.99 -3.79
C GLU A 237 -15.95 -14.81 -3.58
N GLY A 238 -16.23 -14.11 -4.67
CA GLY A 238 -17.12 -12.96 -4.75
C GLY A 238 -18.17 -13.16 -5.84
N ARG A 239 -19.11 -12.22 -5.94
CA ARG A 239 -20.11 -12.23 -6.99
C ARG A 239 -19.52 -11.79 -8.33
N TYR A 240 -18.58 -10.85 -8.30
CA TYR A 240 -18.05 -10.19 -9.49
C TYR A 240 -16.53 -10.31 -9.64
N LEU A 241 -15.83 -10.50 -8.52
CA LEU A 241 -14.40 -10.71 -8.44
C LEU A 241 -14.13 -12.06 -7.78
N ASN A 242 -13.44 -12.95 -8.49
CA ASN A 242 -12.97 -14.22 -7.96
C ASN A 242 -11.47 -14.42 -8.18
N VAL A 243 -10.83 -15.09 -7.22
CA VAL A 243 -9.43 -15.51 -7.25
C VAL A 243 -9.34 -16.97 -6.82
N VAL A 244 -8.72 -17.80 -7.65
CA VAL A 244 -8.53 -19.24 -7.41
C VAL A 244 -7.07 -19.61 -7.65
N ASP A 245 -6.47 -20.34 -6.72
CA ASP A 245 -5.04 -20.65 -6.69
C ASP A 245 -4.16 -19.40 -6.86
N GLY A 246 -4.56 -18.29 -6.22
CA GLY A 246 -3.90 -16.99 -6.31
C GLY A 246 -3.91 -16.34 -7.69
N LYS A 247 -4.79 -16.78 -8.61
CA LYS A 247 -4.96 -16.22 -9.97
C LYS A 247 -6.35 -15.62 -10.12
N ARG A 248 -6.44 -14.49 -10.82
CA ARG A 248 -7.71 -13.85 -11.14
C ARG A 248 -8.53 -14.78 -12.06
N VAL A 249 -9.79 -15.00 -11.73
CA VAL A 249 -10.73 -15.72 -12.63
C VAL A 249 -11.02 -14.89 -13.87
N SER A 250 -11.10 -15.55 -15.02
CA SER A 250 -11.43 -14.96 -16.32
C SER A 250 -12.28 -15.93 -17.13
N TYR A 251 -13.08 -15.42 -18.07
CA TYR A 251 -13.89 -16.23 -18.97
C TYR A 251 -13.07 -17.35 -19.59
N THR A 252 -13.57 -18.59 -19.51
CA THR A 252 -12.96 -19.76 -20.14
C THR A 252 -14.03 -20.49 -20.94
N PRO A 253 -13.83 -20.71 -22.26
CA PRO A 253 -14.75 -21.46 -23.08
C PRO A 253 -14.75 -22.95 -22.68
N ASP A 254 -15.79 -23.66 -23.07
CA ASP A 254 -15.85 -25.11 -22.88
C ASP A 254 -14.77 -25.84 -23.71
N ASP A 255 -14.15 -26.86 -23.11
CA ASP A 255 -13.14 -27.73 -23.73
C ASP A 255 -11.96 -26.96 -24.39
N PRO A 256 -11.25 -26.09 -23.66
CA PRO A 256 -10.17 -25.27 -24.23
C PRO A 256 -9.04 -26.15 -24.80
N GLU A 257 -8.48 -25.71 -25.93
CA GLU A 257 -7.44 -26.44 -26.66
C GLU A 257 -6.04 -25.82 -26.52
N LEU A 258 -5.97 -24.53 -26.18
CA LEU A 258 -4.73 -23.84 -25.85
C LEU A 258 -4.81 -23.26 -24.43
N THR A 259 -3.67 -23.09 -23.78
CA THR A 259 -3.51 -22.41 -22.51
C THR A 259 -2.66 -21.17 -22.71
N VAL A 260 -3.18 -20.00 -22.36
CA VAL A 260 -2.45 -18.74 -22.47
C VAL A 260 -2.30 -18.13 -21.09
N TRP A 261 -1.06 -17.88 -20.67
CA TRP A 261 -0.77 -17.20 -19.40
C TRP A 261 -0.66 -15.70 -19.64
N PHE A 262 -1.29 -14.90 -18.78
CA PHE A 262 -1.28 -13.45 -18.88
C PHE A 262 -0.70 -12.85 -17.60
N PHE A 263 0.38 -12.08 -17.72
CA PHE A 263 1.09 -11.45 -16.61
C PHE A 263 0.96 -9.92 -16.69
N GLY A 264 1.02 -9.26 -15.54
CA GLY A 264 1.02 -7.81 -15.47
C GLY A 264 0.53 -7.25 -14.14
N GLY A 265 0.28 -5.95 -14.13
CA GLY A 265 -0.20 -5.20 -12.97
C GLY A 265 -1.71 -5.32 -12.69
N SER A 266 -2.23 -4.30 -12.00
CA SER A 266 -3.66 -4.15 -11.67
C SER A 266 -4.57 -4.03 -12.90
N THR A 267 -4.05 -3.51 -14.01
CA THR A 267 -4.77 -3.42 -15.29
C THR A 267 -4.93 -4.79 -15.94
N MET A 268 -3.93 -5.68 -15.84
CA MET A 268 -4.05 -7.09 -16.24
C MET A 268 -4.97 -7.87 -15.30
N PHE A 269 -4.89 -7.62 -13.99
CA PHE A 269 -5.83 -8.17 -12.99
C PHE A 269 -7.30 -7.81 -13.30
N GLY A 270 -7.53 -6.69 -13.99
CA GLY A 270 -8.87 -6.21 -14.33
C GLY A 270 -9.52 -5.47 -13.16
N LEU A 271 -8.79 -4.52 -12.57
CA LEU A 271 -9.34 -3.66 -11.53
C LEU A 271 -10.50 -2.82 -12.09
N GLY A 272 -11.67 -2.91 -11.47
CA GLY A 272 -12.92 -2.31 -11.96
C GLY A 272 -13.64 -3.17 -13.00
N GLN A 273 -13.27 -4.44 -13.19
CA GLN A 273 -13.81 -5.31 -14.24
C GLN A 273 -14.26 -6.67 -13.69
N ARG A 274 -15.48 -7.09 -14.05
CA ARG A 274 -16.01 -8.40 -13.64
C ARG A 274 -15.21 -9.53 -14.28
N ASP A 275 -15.29 -10.73 -13.71
CA ASP A 275 -14.57 -11.93 -14.18
C ASP A 275 -14.63 -12.10 -15.71
N GLU A 276 -15.81 -11.88 -16.28
CA GLU A 276 -16.13 -12.04 -17.70
C GLU A 276 -15.57 -10.93 -18.61
N HIS A 277 -15.01 -9.87 -18.04
CA HIS A 277 -14.64 -8.64 -18.76
C HIS A 277 -13.19 -8.20 -18.53
N THR A 278 -12.40 -9.01 -17.84
CA THR A 278 -10.94 -8.81 -17.73
C THR A 278 -10.30 -8.88 -19.12
N LEU A 279 -9.09 -8.30 -19.26
CA LEU A 279 -8.35 -8.36 -20.53
C LEU A 279 -8.18 -9.81 -21.06
N PRO A 280 -7.81 -10.82 -20.24
CA PRO A 280 -7.76 -12.20 -20.71
C PRO A 280 -9.12 -12.77 -21.13
N SER A 281 -10.22 -12.32 -20.52
CA SER A 281 -11.58 -12.73 -20.92
C SER A 281 -11.97 -12.20 -22.28
N VAL A 282 -11.64 -10.93 -22.55
CA VAL A 282 -11.89 -10.31 -23.86
C VAL A 282 -11.10 -11.04 -24.94
N VAL A 283 -9.80 -11.30 -24.71
CA VAL A 283 -8.96 -12.06 -25.65
C VAL A 283 -9.52 -13.47 -25.88
N ALA A 284 -9.97 -14.15 -24.82
CA ALA A 284 -10.53 -15.49 -24.94
C ALA A 284 -11.84 -15.52 -25.74
N LYS A 285 -12.74 -14.55 -25.52
CA LYS A 285 -13.98 -14.40 -26.30
C LYS A 285 -13.71 -14.07 -27.77
N ALA A 286 -12.74 -13.20 -28.03
CA ALA A 286 -12.36 -12.83 -29.39
C ALA A 286 -11.71 -14.02 -30.13
N ALA A 287 -10.84 -14.78 -29.45
CA ALA A 287 -10.26 -16.01 -29.98
C ALA A 287 -11.34 -17.06 -30.30
N GLU A 288 -12.27 -17.29 -29.37
CA GLU A 288 -13.35 -18.26 -29.54
C GLU A 288 -14.27 -17.88 -30.71
N ALA A 289 -14.60 -16.59 -30.87
CA ALA A 289 -15.36 -16.09 -32.00
C ALA A 289 -14.66 -16.34 -33.36
N ASN A 290 -13.34 -16.52 -33.36
CA ASN A 290 -12.54 -16.90 -34.52
C ASN A 290 -12.18 -18.39 -34.57
N GLY A 291 -12.80 -19.21 -33.72
CA GLY A 291 -12.67 -20.67 -33.73
C GLY A 291 -11.48 -21.22 -32.96
N ILE A 292 -10.85 -20.44 -32.09
CA ILE A 292 -9.72 -20.86 -31.23
C ILE A 292 -10.16 -20.81 -29.77
N ARG A 293 -10.16 -21.94 -29.07
CA ARG A 293 -10.62 -22.00 -27.67
C ARG A 293 -9.45 -21.97 -26.72
N ILE A 294 -9.16 -20.78 -26.18
CA ILE A 294 -8.07 -20.60 -25.23
C ILE A 294 -8.58 -20.67 -23.78
N ARG A 295 -7.81 -21.29 -22.90
CA ARG A 295 -7.93 -21.16 -21.45
C ARG A 295 -7.01 -20.02 -21.00
N PRO A 296 -7.56 -18.83 -20.67
CA PRO A 296 -6.75 -17.77 -20.10
C PRO A 296 -6.42 -18.08 -18.64
N VAL A 297 -5.16 -17.86 -18.26
CA VAL A 297 -4.71 -17.90 -16.87
C VAL A 297 -4.16 -16.52 -16.50
N ASN A 298 -4.93 -15.78 -15.71
CA ASN A 298 -4.60 -14.40 -15.35
C ASN A 298 -3.76 -14.35 -14.06
N PHE A 299 -2.48 -14.13 -14.24
CA PHE A 299 -1.49 -13.92 -13.18
C PHE A 299 -1.36 -12.46 -12.74
N GLY A 300 -2.19 -11.56 -13.27
CA GLY A 300 -2.16 -10.14 -12.93
C GLY A 300 -2.31 -9.89 -11.43
N VAL A 301 -1.49 -8.99 -10.88
CA VAL A 301 -1.55 -8.59 -9.47
C VAL A 301 -1.36 -7.08 -9.36
N SER A 302 -2.14 -6.43 -8.51
CA SER A 302 -2.08 -4.98 -8.35
C SER A 302 -0.70 -4.49 -7.93
N GLY A 303 -0.19 -3.46 -8.64
CA GLY A 303 1.13 -2.89 -8.40
C GLY A 303 2.32 -3.73 -8.89
N TYR A 304 2.12 -4.86 -9.55
CA TYR A 304 3.25 -5.60 -10.11
C TYR A 304 3.90 -4.87 -11.28
N VAL A 305 5.23 -4.75 -11.25
CA VAL A 305 6.07 -4.35 -12.38
C VAL A 305 6.52 -5.58 -13.17
N ASN A 306 7.05 -5.36 -14.38
CA ASN A 306 7.58 -6.40 -15.26
C ASN A 306 8.57 -7.35 -14.56
N TRP A 307 9.37 -6.85 -13.63
CA TRP A 307 10.29 -7.71 -12.87
C TRP A 307 9.58 -8.72 -11.96
N GLN A 308 8.44 -8.34 -11.37
CA GLN A 308 7.61 -9.29 -10.60
C GLN A 308 6.90 -10.26 -11.54
N SER A 309 6.47 -9.81 -12.74
CA SER A 309 5.95 -10.70 -13.79
C SER A 309 6.99 -11.76 -14.19
N LEU A 310 8.27 -11.38 -14.34
CA LEU A 310 9.39 -12.31 -14.54
C LEU A 310 9.52 -13.34 -13.41
N GLU A 311 9.57 -12.87 -12.16
CA GLU A 311 9.72 -13.76 -11.00
C GLU A 311 8.53 -14.70 -10.83
N GLN A 312 7.32 -14.25 -11.16
CA GLN A 312 6.13 -15.07 -11.12
C GLN A 312 6.11 -16.10 -12.26
N PHE A 313 6.53 -15.72 -13.47
CA PHE A 313 6.68 -16.63 -14.60
C PHE A 313 7.71 -17.73 -14.33
N GLU A 314 8.86 -17.38 -13.75
CA GLU A 314 9.89 -18.34 -13.34
C GLU A 314 9.39 -19.35 -12.32
N GLN A 315 8.66 -18.88 -11.31
CA GLN A 315 8.05 -19.76 -10.32
C GLN A 315 6.96 -20.65 -10.92
N ALA A 316 6.14 -20.11 -11.83
CA ALA A 316 5.09 -20.88 -12.50
C ALA A 316 5.66 -22.00 -13.39
N LEU A 317 6.66 -21.70 -14.22
CA LEU A 317 7.35 -22.69 -15.04
C LEU A 317 8.06 -23.77 -14.20
N SER A 318 8.58 -23.39 -13.04
CA SER A 318 9.33 -24.29 -12.15
C SER A 318 8.44 -25.09 -11.20
N ALA A 319 7.13 -24.81 -11.14
CA ALA A 319 6.18 -25.47 -10.22
C ALA A 319 5.82 -26.90 -10.64
N GLY A 320 6.32 -27.38 -11.78
CA GLY A 320 6.01 -28.72 -12.31
C GLY A 320 4.61 -28.83 -12.91
N VAL A 321 3.96 -27.70 -13.21
CA VAL A 321 2.75 -27.63 -14.04
C VAL A 321 3.13 -27.65 -15.51
N GLU A 322 2.19 -28.04 -16.37
CA GLU A 322 2.39 -27.95 -17.81
C GLU A 322 2.61 -26.47 -18.22
N PRO A 323 3.68 -26.15 -18.97
CA PRO A 323 3.90 -24.82 -19.50
C PRO A 323 2.73 -24.38 -20.40
N PRO A 324 2.50 -23.06 -20.58
CA PRO A 324 1.46 -22.59 -21.47
C PRO A 324 1.88 -22.75 -22.94
N ASP A 325 0.90 -22.72 -23.84
CA ASP A 325 1.13 -22.64 -25.28
C ASP A 325 1.60 -21.23 -25.69
N LEU A 326 1.27 -20.21 -24.90
CA LEU A 326 1.70 -18.82 -25.06
C LEU A 326 1.72 -18.10 -23.70
N ALA A 327 2.70 -17.24 -23.45
CA ALA A 327 2.66 -16.29 -22.34
C ALA A 327 2.70 -14.82 -22.83
N VAL A 328 1.77 -14.01 -22.32
CA VAL A 328 1.62 -12.60 -22.65
C VAL A 328 1.96 -11.75 -21.43
N PHE A 329 2.81 -10.76 -21.60
CA PHE A 329 3.25 -9.84 -20.54
C PHE A 329 2.75 -8.44 -20.87
N TYR A 330 1.87 -7.88 -20.03
CA TYR A 330 1.23 -6.59 -20.24
C TYR A 330 1.66 -5.61 -19.15
N ASP A 331 2.55 -4.69 -19.53
CA ASP A 331 3.28 -3.81 -18.62
C ASP A 331 3.19 -2.34 -19.10
N GLY A 332 3.61 -1.38 -18.27
CA GLY A 332 3.73 0.03 -18.65
C GLY A 332 3.55 1.03 -17.51
N VAL A 333 2.31 1.22 -17.03
CA VAL A 333 1.99 2.25 -16.02
C VAL A 333 2.74 2.06 -14.70
N ASN A 334 3.00 0.81 -14.31
CA ASN A 334 3.73 0.51 -13.07
C ASN A 334 5.24 0.77 -13.22
N GLU A 335 5.82 0.57 -14.41
CA GLU A 335 7.24 0.89 -14.67
C GLU A 335 7.50 2.38 -14.42
N TRP A 336 6.59 3.23 -14.89
CA TRP A 336 6.61 4.66 -14.62
C TRP A 336 6.36 4.97 -13.15
N GLY A 337 5.23 4.55 -12.58
CA GLY A 337 4.84 4.89 -11.21
C GLY A 337 5.81 4.39 -10.14
N MET A 338 6.37 3.19 -10.30
CA MET A 338 7.40 2.65 -9.40
C MET A 338 8.65 3.53 -9.43
N THR A 339 9.02 4.03 -10.61
CA THR A 339 10.21 4.86 -10.73
C THR A 339 10.01 6.23 -10.12
N GLU A 340 8.83 6.85 -10.28
CA GLU A 340 8.50 8.08 -9.57
C GLU A 340 8.53 7.88 -8.05
N ASP A 341 7.95 6.81 -7.52
CA ASP A 341 7.98 6.49 -6.08
C ASP A 341 9.42 6.31 -5.57
N ARG A 342 10.26 5.59 -6.32
CA ARG A 342 11.69 5.44 -5.98
C ARG A 342 12.43 6.77 -5.91
N LEU A 343 12.22 7.63 -6.90
CA LEU A 343 12.86 8.95 -6.96
C LEU A 343 12.36 9.86 -5.83
N ALA A 344 11.08 9.83 -5.51
CA ALA A 344 10.50 10.54 -4.37
C ALA A 344 11.06 10.06 -3.02
N LEU A 345 11.39 8.77 -2.91
CA LEU A 345 12.06 8.19 -1.74
C LEU A 345 13.58 8.41 -1.74
N GLY A 346 14.15 8.98 -2.79
CA GLY A 346 15.57 9.28 -2.94
C GLY A 346 16.44 8.13 -3.45
N ASP A 347 15.84 7.12 -4.07
CA ASP A 347 16.54 6.05 -4.77
C ASP A 347 16.69 6.35 -6.26
N ALA A 348 17.82 6.95 -6.63
CA ALA A 348 18.20 7.28 -8.00
C ALA A 348 19.10 6.22 -8.67
N ARG A 349 19.16 4.98 -8.14
CA ARG A 349 20.07 3.94 -8.65
C ARG A 349 19.54 3.34 -9.95
N LEU A 350 20.15 3.74 -11.07
CA LEU A 350 19.85 3.25 -12.43
C LEU A 350 19.98 1.73 -12.58
N GLY A 351 20.97 1.12 -11.92
CA GLY A 351 21.29 -0.29 -12.08
C GLY A 351 20.51 -1.25 -11.17
N SER A 352 19.71 -0.74 -10.23
CA SER A 352 18.97 -1.61 -9.32
C SER A 352 17.59 -1.93 -9.86
N VAL A 353 17.27 -3.22 -9.78
CA VAL A 353 15.92 -3.74 -9.93
C VAL A 353 15.15 -3.41 -8.66
N SER A 354 13.90 -3.02 -8.80
CA SER A 354 13.02 -2.70 -7.68
C SER A 354 11.57 -2.98 -8.02
N ARG A 355 10.73 -2.93 -6.98
CA ARG A 355 9.27 -2.94 -7.02
C ARG A 355 8.77 -1.89 -6.04
N PHE A 356 7.46 -1.63 -6.05
CA PHE A 356 6.88 -0.79 -5.01
C PHE A 356 7.18 -1.36 -3.61
N PRO A 357 7.51 -0.50 -2.62
CA PRO A 357 7.65 -0.91 -1.23
C PRO A 357 6.34 -1.49 -0.70
N ALA A 358 6.40 -2.66 -0.08
CA ALA A 358 5.20 -3.35 0.41
C ALA A 358 4.61 -2.67 1.67
N ASP A 359 5.44 -1.98 2.45
CA ASP A 359 5.06 -1.34 3.69
C ASP A 359 6.00 -0.16 4.05
N ASP A 360 5.67 0.57 5.11
CA ASP A 360 6.46 1.70 5.58
C ASP A 360 7.84 1.29 6.12
N VAL A 361 8.01 0.02 6.47
CA VAL A 361 9.32 -0.51 6.88
C VAL A 361 10.23 -0.59 5.65
N GLU A 362 9.76 -1.14 4.54
CA GLU A 362 10.50 -1.15 3.27
C GLU A 362 10.78 0.27 2.77
N ARG A 363 9.81 1.21 2.90
CA ARG A 363 10.06 2.64 2.59
C ARG A 363 11.18 3.22 3.44
N SER A 364 11.17 2.96 4.76
CA SER A 364 12.22 3.45 5.66
C SER A 364 13.61 2.88 5.31
N TRP A 365 13.70 1.63 4.84
CA TRP A 365 14.97 1.05 4.41
C TRP A 365 15.54 1.74 3.18
N ILE A 366 14.68 2.19 2.26
CA ILE A 366 15.12 2.97 1.09
C ILE A 366 15.62 4.34 1.52
N GLN A 367 14.89 5.02 2.40
CA GLN A 367 15.24 6.35 2.91
C GLN A 367 16.54 6.33 3.75
N ASP A 368 16.73 5.29 4.56
CA ASP A 368 17.91 5.12 5.41
C ASP A 368 19.12 4.52 4.67
N SER A 369 18.97 4.19 3.37
CA SER A 369 20.04 3.63 2.56
C SER A 369 21.24 4.59 2.49
N PRO A 370 22.50 4.09 2.63
CA PRO A 370 23.69 4.94 2.51
C PRO A 370 23.85 5.57 1.12
N ASP A 371 23.22 4.99 0.10
CA ASP A 371 23.25 5.47 -1.29
C ASP A 371 22.04 6.37 -1.62
N ASN A 372 21.20 6.70 -0.63
CA ASN A 372 20.05 7.59 -0.81
C ASN A 372 20.53 9.02 -1.14
N VAL A 373 19.96 9.64 -2.17
CA VAL A 373 20.34 10.99 -2.64
C VAL A 373 19.39 12.10 -2.17
N GLY A 374 18.40 11.75 -1.35
CA GLY A 374 17.24 12.57 -1.04
C GLY A 374 16.23 12.59 -2.19
N PRO A 375 14.99 13.06 -1.95
CA PRO A 375 13.97 13.16 -2.99
C PRO A 375 14.49 13.92 -4.21
N VAL A 376 14.29 13.35 -5.40
CA VAL A 376 14.59 14.02 -6.66
C VAL A 376 13.37 14.84 -7.07
N GLU A 377 13.58 16.11 -7.38
CA GLU A 377 12.52 17.05 -7.73
C GLU A 377 12.39 17.24 -9.24
N TRP A 378 11.26 17.78 -9.68
CA TRP A 378 11.09 18.20 -11.07
C TRP A 378 12.00 19.41 -11.40
N PRO A 379 12.56 19.50 -12.62
CA PRO A 379 12.32 18.64 -13.78
C PRO A 379 13.21 17.38 -13.90
N GLU A 380 14.23 17.22 -13.05
CA GLU A 380 15.20 16.12 -13.16
C GLU A 380 14.57 14.72 -13.06
N VAL A 381 13.43 14.61 -12.37
CA VAL A 381 12.62 13.39 -12.31
C VAL A 381 12.34 12.82 -13.70
N GLY A 382 11.94 13.64 -14.68
CA GLY A 382 11.45 13.16 -15.97
C GLY A 382 12.47 12.30 -16.73
N GLU A 383 13.66 12.86 -17.01
CA GLU A 383 14.70 12.14 -17.77
C GLU A 383 15.25 10.92 -17.02
N LEU A 384 15.45 11.06 -15.71
CA LEU A 384 15.96 9.98 -14.89
C LEU A 384 14.92 8.86 -14.77
N ALA A 385 13.65 9.20 -14.61
CA ALA A 385 12.57 8.23 -14.52
C ALA A 385 12.40 7.44 -15.82
N VAL A 386 12.45 8.11 -16.97
CA VAL A 386 12.43 7.42 -18.27
C VAL A 386 13.61 6.45 -18.40
N ALA A 387 14.82 6.89 -18.04
CA ALA A 387 16.02 6.05 -18.11
C ALA A 387 15.94 4.81 -17.21
N MET A 388 15.49 4.98 -15.96
CA MET A 388 15.34 3.91 -14.98
C MET A 388 14.25 2.92 -15.38
N SER A 389 13.08 3.42 -15.80
CA SER A 389 11.95 2.60 -16.25
C SER A 389 12.35 1.74 -17.45
N ALA A 390 12.95 2.37 -18.47
CA ALA A 390 13.37 1.69 -19.70
C ALA A 390 14.43 0.60 -19.43
N GLU A 391 15.39 0.87 -18.55
CA GLU A 391 16.46 -0.08 -18.23
C GLU A 391 15.94 -1.29 -17.44
N GLN A 392 15.07 -1.08 -16.46
CA GLN A 392 14.47 -2.19 -15.71
C GLN A 392 13.58 -3.05 -16.61
N TYR A 393 12.72 -2.41 -17.41
CA TYR A 393 11.82 -3.11 -18.34
C TYR A 393 12.62 -3.94 -19.35
N ARG A 394 13.62 -3.35 -20.01
CA ARG A 394 14.52 -4.04 -20.94
C ARG A 394 15.17 -5.28 -20.30
N ARG A 395 15.66 -5.15 -19.07
CA ARG A 395 16.32 -6.24 -18.36
C ARG A 395 15.36 -7.37 -18.01
N GLY A 396 14.16 -7.05 -17.53
CA GLY A 396 13.14 -8.04 -17.22
C GLY A 396 12.71 -8.81 -18.46
N CYS A 397 12.34 -8.10 -19.55
CA CYS A 397 11.98 -8.72 -20.82
C CYS A 397 13.11 -9.60 -21.40
N ALA A 398 14.37 -9.18 -21.31
CA ALA A 398 15.49 -9.98 -21.78
C ALA A 398 15.64 -11.31 -21.01
N VAL A 399 15.39 -11.32 -19.70
CA VAL A 399 15.43 -12.55 -18.89
C VAL A 399 14.20 -13.41 -19.13
N ILE A 400 13.01 -12.80 -19.27
CA ILE A 400 11.77 -13.51 -19.63
C ILE A 400 11.97 -14.24 -20.96
N ALA A 401 12.49 -13.56 -21.99
CA ALA A 401 12.73 -14.15 -23.30
C ALA A 401 13.70 -15.33 -23.25
N ALA A 402 14.83 -15.18 -22.55
CA ALA A 402 15.80 -16.27 -22.38
C ALA A 402 15.21 -17.46 -21.62
N LEU A 403 14.40 -17.19 -20.59
CA LEU A 403 13.73 -18.24 -19.83
C LEU A 403 12.68 -18.96 -20.67
N ALA A 404 11.83 -18.22 -21.38
CA ALA A 404 10.79 -18.78 -22.23
C ALA A 404 11.37 -19.63 -23.37
N GLU A 405 12.46 -19.18 -24.01
CA GLU A 405 13.21 -19.96 -25.00
C GLU A 405 13.68 -21.30 -24.42
N SER A 406 14.18 -21.31 -23.18
CA SER A 406 14.66 -22.55 -22.53
C SER A 406 13.54 -23.56 -22.23
N TYR A 407 12.30 -23.09 -22.07
CA TYR A 407 11.12 -23.93 -21.85
C TYR A 407 10.33 -24.19 -23.15
N GLY A 408 10.74 -23.59 -24.28
CA GLY A 408 10.03 -23.69 -25.55
C GLY A 408 8.67 -23.00 -25.55
N VAL A 409 8.49 -21.98 -24.70
CA VAL A 409 7.24 -21.22 -24.57
C VAL A 409 7.32 -19.97 -25.45
N PRO A 410 6.46 -19.82 -26.46
CA PRO A 410 6.28 -18.56 -27.18
C PRO A 410 5.81 -17.46 -26.24
N ILE A 411 6.28 -16.23 -26.46
CA ILE A 411 5.90 -15.07 -25.65
C ILE A 411 5.59 -13.86 -26.51
N ASP A 412 4.76 -12.97 -25.96
CA ASP A 412 4.55 -11.61 -26.45
C ASP A 412 4.61 -10.61 -25.29
N PHE A 413 5.29 -9.49 -25.54
CA PHE A 413 5.27 -8.32 -24.67
C PHE A 413 4.26 -7.32 -25.22
N ALA A 414 3.46 -6.71 -24.35
CA ALA A 414 2.51 -5.67 -24.69
C ALA A 414 2.72 -4.45 -23.77
N TRP A 415 2.81 -3.27 -24.37
CA TRP A 415 2.92 -2.00 -23.67
C TRP A 415 1.57 -1.33 -23.60
N GLN A 416 1.06 -1.13 -22.38
CA GLN A 416 -0.32 -0.72 -22.15
C GLN A 416 -0.59 0.78 -22.44
N PRO A 417 -1.85 1.15 -22.74
CA PRO A 417 -2.26 2.54 -22.76
C PRO A 417 -2.27 3.18 -21.37
N SER A 418 -2.06 4.49 -21.34
CA SER A 418 -2.09 5.34 -20.15
C SER A 418 -2.91 6.59 -20.45
N PRO A 419 -3.76 7.08 -19.53
CA PRO A 419 -4.49 8.32 -19.76
C PRO A 419 -3.51 9.49 -20.00
N PHE A 420 -2.35 9.48 -19.36
CA PHE A 420 -1.31 10.51 -19.51
C PHE A 420 -0.52 10.43 -20.82
N ALA A 421 -0.83 9.46 -21.69
CA ALA A 421 -0.22 9.29 -23.01
C ALA A 421 -1.26 9.18 -24.14
N LYS A 422 -2.53 9.51 -23.85
CA LYS A 422 -3.65 9.47 -24.79
C LYS A 422 -3.81 10.82 -25.50
N LYS A 423 -4.30 10.81 -26.75
CA LYS A 423 -4.71 12.06 -27.42
C LYS A 423 -5.83 12.76 -26.64
N PRO A 424 -5.77 14.09 -26.45
CA PRO A 424 -6.84 14.84 -25.80
C PRO A 424 -8.19 14.57 -26.47
N HIS A 425 -9.18 14.16 -25.69
CA HIS A 425 -10.51 13.86 -26.19
C HIS A 425 -11.58 14.42 -25.22
N PRO A 426 -12.72 14.96 -25.71
CA PRO A 426 -13.77 15.52 -24.84
C PRO A 426 -14.35 14.52 -23.83
N ALA A 427 -14.33 13.23 -24.17
CA ALA A 427 -14.78 12.17 -23.27
C ALA A 427 -13.94 12.05 -21.99
N ASP A 428 -12.72 12.62 -21.96
CA ASP A 428 -11.81 12.59 -20.81
C ASP A 428 -11.86 13.86 -19.95
N GLU A 429 -12.69 14.86 -20.29
CA GLU A 429 -12.75 16.13 -19.54
C GLU A 429 -13.02 15.90 -18.05
N GLY A 430 -13.94 14.97 -17.74
CA GLY A 430 -14.24 14.59 -16.36
C GLY A 430 -13.07 13.87 -15.66
N LEU A 431 -12.24 13.14 -16.41
CA LEU A 431 -11.05 12.49 -15.84
C LEU A 431 -10.02 13.53 -15.39
N TRP A 432 -9.77 14.57 -16.19
CA TRP A 432 -8.77 15.59 -15.86
C TRP A 432 -9.16 16.40 -14.62
N GLU A 433 -10.45 16.73 -14.48
CA GLU A 433 -10.97 17.36 -13.25
C GLU A 433 -10.79 16.44 -12.03
N ARG A 434 -11.07 15.14 -12.17
CA ARG A 434 -10.91 14.16 -11.09
C ARG A 434 -9.46 13.97 -10.66
N LEU A 435 -8.53 13.98 -11.62
CA LEU A 435 -7.10 13.78 -11.36
C LEU A 435 -6.34 15.06 -10.98
N ASP A 436 -7.01 16.23 -10.99
CA ASP A 436 -6.37 17.55 -10.88
C ASP A 436 -5.18 17.68 -11.86
N PHE A 437 -5.37 17.18 -13.08
CA PHE A 437 -4.33 17.11 -14.11
C PHE A 437 -4.52 18.22 -15.15
N ASP A 438 -3.49 19.01 -15.37
CA ASP A 438 -3.48 20.05 -16.40
C ASP A 438 -3.17 19.44 -17.78
N VAL A 439 -4.17 19.46 -18.65
CA VAL A 439 -4.16 18.86 -20.00
C VAL A 439 -3.03 19.40 -20.88
N ASP A 440 -2.52 20.61 -20.61
CA ASP A 440 -1.40 21.21 -21.34
C ASP A 440 -0.09 20.41 -21.16
N TRP A 441 0.00 19.55 -20.15
CA TRP A 441 1.14 18.65 -19.92
C TRP A 441 1.05 17.32 -20.66
N LEU A 442 -0.07 17.00 -21.34
CA LEU A 442 -0.22 15.75 -22.08
C LEU A 442 0.89 15.52 -23.12
N PRO A 443 1.32 16.51 -23.93
CA PRO A 443 2.40 16.29 -24.89
C PRO A 443 3.69 15.79 -24.22
N ASP A 444 4.11 16.44 -23.13
CA ASP A 444 5.32 16.09 -22.39
C ASP A 444 5.17 14.73 -21.69
N SER A 445 4.01 14.44 -21.10
CA SER A 445 3.74 13.14 -20.46
C SER A 445 3.68 12.00 -21.47
N THR A 446 3.12 12.24 -22.66
CA THR A 446 3.09 11.29 -23.77
C THR A 446 4.52 11.02 -24.27
N GLU A 447 5.32 12.07 -24.46
CA GLU A 447 6.73 11.93 -24.86
C GLU A 447 7.52 11.10 -23.84
N ARG A 448 7.36 11.37 -22.53
CA ARG A 448 8.01 10.58 -21.48
C ARG A 448 7.59 9.12 -21.51
N TYR A 449 6.29 8.83 -21.55
CA TYR A 449 5.78 7.46 -21.50
C TYR A 449 6.20 6.63 -22.73
N THR A 450 6.08 7.19 -23.93
CA THR A 450 6.54 6.55 -25.19
C THR A 450 8.06 6.45 -25.27
N SER A 451 8.80 7.35 -24.62
CA SER A 451 10.26 7.27 -24.50
C SER A 451 10.71 6.07 -23.67
N ILE A 452 9.91 5.59 -22.70
CA ILE A 452 10.25 4.39 -21.92
C ILE A 452 10.35 3.17 -22.84
N LEU A 453 9.28 2.91 -23.61
CA LEU A 453 9.23 1.79 -24.53
C LEU A 453 10.34 1.91 -25.59
N SER A 454 10.45 3.05 -26.27
CA SER A 454 11.44 3.24 -27.33
C SER A 454 12.89 3.14 -26.83
N ARG A 455 13.21 3.66 -25.64
CA ARG A 455 14.57 3.56 -25.06
C ARG A 455 14.87 2.20 -24.47
N SER A 456 13.85 1.41 -24.12
CA SER A 456 14.04 0.03 -23.66
C SER A 456 14.58 -0.86 -24.78
N GLY A 457 14.24 -0.55 -26.05
CA GLY A 457 14.60 -1.39 -27.20
C GLY A 457 13.90 -2.76 -27.22
N VAL A 458 12.86 -2.94 -26.39
CA VAL A 458 12.01 -4.13 -26.40
C VAL A 458 11.02 -4.02 -27.56
N GLU A 459 10.92 -5.07 -28.36
CA GLU A 459 9.85 -5.22 -29.35
C GLU A 459 8.59 -5.69 -28.61
N ALA A 460 7.68 -4.75 -28.34
CA ALA A 460 6.41 -5.01 -27.69
C ALA A 460 5.27 -4.52 -28.58
N ILE A 461 4.11 -5.15 -28.45
CA ILE A 461 2.85 -4.67 -29.01
C ILE A 461 2.51 -3.34 -28.33
N ASP A 462 2.63 -2.24 -29.07
CA ASP A 462 2.38 -0.91 -28.54
C ASP A 462 0.88 -0.58 -28.59
N LEU A 463 0.23 -0.60 -27.42
CA LEU A 463 -1.18 -0.28 -27.25
C LEU A 463 -1.39 1.14 -26.69
N THR A 464 -0.35 1.99 -26.67
CA THR A 464 -0.41 3.34 -26.08
C THR A 464 -1.62 4.14 -26.58
N MET A 465 -1.92 4.02 -27.87
CA MET A 465 -2.95 4.78 -28.57
C MET A 465 -4.28 4.01 -28.74
N ALA A 466 -4.42 2.82 -28.14
CA ALA A 466 -5.57 1.94 -28.39
C ALA A 466 -6.92 2.58 -27.99
N LEU A 467 -6.90 3.52 -27.05
CA LEU A 467 -8.11 4.19 -26.56
C LEU A 467 -8.33 5.58 -27.19
N ASP A 468 -7.47 6.05 -28.09
CA ASP A 468 -7.50 7.43 -28.63
C ASP A 468 -8.85 7.84 -29.21
N GLU A 469 -9.51 6.91 -29.91
CA GLU A 469 -10.74 7.17 -30.67
C GLU A 469 -12.02 6.77 -29.92
N VAL A 470 -11.91 6.37 -28.65
CA VAL A 470 -13.09 6.03 -27.83
C VAL A 470 -13.82 7.29 -27.40
N ASP A 471 -15.10 7.37 -27.73
CA ASP A 471 -15.96 8.54 -27.54
C ASP A 471 -16.77 8.52 -26.23
N ALA A 472 -16.39 7.66 -25.29
CA ALA A 472 -17.00 7.51 -23.98
C ALA A 472 -15.93 7.50 -22.87
N PRO A 473 -16.27 7.89 -21.62
CA PRO A 473 -15.40 7.74 -20.47
C PRO A 473 -15.02 6.27 -20.26
N VAL A 474 -13.72 5.98 -20.33
CA VAL A 474 -13.20 4.62 -20.10
C VAL A 474 -12.28 4.54 -18.90
N TYR A 475 -11.48 5.56 -18.63
CA TYR A 475 -10.65 5.63 -17.43
C TYR A 475 -11.45 6.16 -16.26
N PHE A 476 -11.36 5.52 -15.10
CA PHE A 476 -11.96 6.03 -13.85
C PHE A 476 -10.92 6.59 -12.87
N ASP A 477 -9.63 6.27 -13.07
CA ASP A 477 -8.48 6.84 -12.35
C ASP A 477 -7.26 6.98 -13.29
N GLY A 478 -6.07 7.19 -12.72
CA GLY A 478 -4.82 7.39 -13.48
C GLY A 478 -4.27 6.17 -14.24
N ALA A 479 -4.92 5.00 -14.20
CA ALA A 479 -4.44 3.82 -14.91
C ALA A 479 -5.52 2.83 -15.36
N HIS A 480 -6.63 2.73 -14.62
CA HIS A 480 -7.60 1.66 -14.77
C HIS A 480 -8.81 2.07 -15.60
N THR A 481 -9.34 1.09 -16.33
CA THR A 481 -10.48 1.27 -17.22
C THR A 481 -11.69 0.45 -16.79
N ASN A 482 -12.88 0.96 -17.12
CA ASN A 482 -14.11 0.18 -17.08
C ASN A 482 -14.09 -0.97 -18.13
N GLU A 483 -15.18 -1.73 -18.19
CA GLU A 483 -15.26 -2.90 -19.08
C GLU A 483 -15.22 -2.53 -20.57
N LEU A 484 -15.70 -1.34 -20.96
CA LEU A 484 -15.58 -0.83 -22.33
C LEU A 484 -14.11 -0.59 -22.71
N GLY A 485 -13.34 0.07 -21.84
CA GLY A 485 -11.91 0.27 -22.08
C GLY A 485 -11.16 -1.06 -22.13
N ALA A 486 -11.48 -2.00 -21.23
CA ALA A 486 -10.93 -3.35 -21.24
C ALA A 486 -11.22 -4.08 -22.57
N GLN A 487 -12.44 -3.95 -23.07
CA GLN A 487 -12.86 -4.53 -24.34
C GLN A 487 -12.03 -3.99 -25.50
N VAL A 488 -11.91 -2.66 -25.63
CA VAL A 488 -11.16 -2.04 -26.73
C VAL A 488 -9.68 -2.45 -26.70
N ILE A 489 -9.04 -2.44 -25.51
CA ILE A 489 -7.65 -2.87 -25.37
C ILE A 489 -7.50 -4.37 -25.68
N GLY A 490 -8.41 -5.20 -25.19
CA GLY A 490 -8.36 -6.66 -25.35
C GLY A 490 -8.57 -7.10 -26.80
N GLU A 491 -9.48 -6.44 -27.52
CA GLU A 491 -9.66 -6.66 -28.95
C GLU A 491 -8.42 -6.21 -29.74
N ALA A 492 -7.86 -5.04 -29.43
CA ALA A 492 -6.62 -4.56 -30.06
C ALA A 492 -5.43 -5.50 -29.80
N LEU A 493 -5.29 -6.02 -28.58
CA LEU A 493 -4.28 -7.01 -28.22
C LEU A 493 -4.51 -8.33 -28.98
N TYR A 494 -5.75 -8.84 -29.00
CA TYR A 494 -6.08 -10.07 -29.70
C TYR A 494 -5.73 -10.01 -31.19
N GLU A 495 -6.02 -8.89 -31.88
CA GLU A 495 -5.69 -8.74 -33.31
C GLU A 495 -4.18 -8.93 -33.58
N GLN A 496 -3.32 -8.56 -32.63
CA GLN A 496 -1.86 -8.74 -32.74
C GLN A 496 -1.43 -10.17 -32.39
N LEU A 497 -2.08 -10.81 -31.43
CA LEU A 497 -1.79 -12.20 -31.01
C LEU A 497 -2.36 -13.25 -31.99
N ARG A 498 -3.42 -12.90 -32.72
CA ARG A 498 -4.20 -13.81 -33.57
C ARG A 498 -3.34 -14.66 -34.51
N PRO A 499 -2.37 -14.13 -35.28
CA PRO A 499 -1.59 -14.94 -36.21
C PRO A 499 -0.80 -16.06 -35.51
N GLN A 500 -0.29 -15.79 -34.31
CA GLN A 500 0.46 -16.77 -33.53
C GLN A 500 -0.48 -17.80 -32.88
N LEU A 501 -1.63 -17.37 -32.36
CA LEU A 501 -2.67 -18.28 -31.86
C LEU A 501 -3.19 -19.22 -32.95
N GLU A 502 -3.43 -18.71 -34.17
CA GLU A 502 -3.80 -19.53 -35.33
C GLU A 502 -2.71 -20.52 -35.74
N GLN A 503 -1.43 -20.22 -35.48
CA GLN A 503 -0.33 -21.14 -35.72
C GLN A 503 -0.25 -22.22 -34.65
N LEU A 504 -0.47 -21.87 -33.38
CA LEU A 504 -0.44 -22.80 -32.24
C LEU A 504 -1.63 -23.76 -32.24
N ALA A 505 -2.78 -23.34 -32.77
CA ALA A 505 -3.99 -24.17 -32.85
C ALA A 505 -3.99 -25.20 -34.01
N ARG A 506 -2.97 -25.19 -34.88
CA ARG A 506 -2.85 -26.12 -36.03
C ARG A 506 -1.99 -27.33 -35.70
#